data_AF-A0A2S8WS87-F1
#
_entry.id   AF-A0A2S8WS87-F1
#
_cell.length_a   1.000
_cell.length_b   1.000
_cell.length_c   1.000
_cell.angle_alpha   90.00
_cell.angle_beta   90.00
_cell.angle_gamma   90.00
#
_symmetry.space_group_name_H-M   'P 1'
#
loop_
_entity.id
_entity.type
_entity.pdbx_description
1 polymer ?
#
loop_
_entity_poly.entity_id
_entity_poly.type
_entity_poly.pdbx_seq_one_letter_code
_entity_poly.pdbx_strand_id
1 'polypeptide(L)'
;MSENDLKLQTIQMPTIDWLLIDGTIDNVAAISMDEPARVKRCSHIRETGWQAHPDWPTDIEALDNWPPAEKISQIELSGSDWHLIIDSLADVEADLMLAADASMPAEEREYHALIAARSQEIAGFLQQKLDS
;
A
#
# COMPACT_ATOMS: atom_id res chain seq x y z
N MET A 1 -18.67 -13.27 -5.13
CA MET A 1 -18.33 -12.69 -3.82
C MET A 1 -18.65 -13.71 -2.76
N SER A 2 -17.62 -14.21 -2.10
CA SER A 2 -17.74 -15.11 -0.95
C SER A 2 -18.18 -14.33 0.30
N GLU A 3 -18.67 -15.02 1.33
CA GLU A 3 -19.01 -14.41 2.63
C GLU A 3 -17.76 -13.78 3.31
N ASN A 4 -16.57 -14.29 2.99
CA ASN A 4 -15.29 -13.73 3.44
C ASN A 4 -14.92 -12.42 2.74
N ASP A 5 -15.43 -12.16 1.53
CA ASP A 5 -15.10 -10.93 0.77
C ASP A 5 -15.72 -9.68 1.41
N LEU A 6 -16.84 -9.86 2.13
CA LEU A 6 -17.59 -8.80 2.80
C LEU A 6 -17.23 -8.65 4.28
N LYS A 7 -16.50 -9.61 4.85
CA LYS A 7 -16.06 -9.54 6.24
C LYS A 7 -14.94 -8.52 6.37
N LEU A 8 -15.12 -7.56 7.28
CA LEU A 8 -14.07 -6.63 7.65
C LEU A 8 -12.96 -7.37 8.40
N GLN A 9 -11.72 -7.08 8.02
CA GLN A 9 -10.51 -7.64 8.59
C GLN A 9 -9.60 -6.51 9.02
N THR A 10 -9.21 -6.56 10.29
CA THR A 10 -8.36 -5.57 10.92
C THR A 10 -6.94 -6.07 10.94
N ILE A 11 -6.05 -5.37 10.22
CA ILE A 11 -4.63 -5.72 10.13
C ILE A 11 -3.81 -4.61 10.79
N GLN A 12 -2.91 -5.02 11.67
CA GLN A 12 -1.90 -4.15 12.27
C GLN A 12 -0.59 -4.26 11.51
N MET A 13 0.02 -3.11 11.19
CA MET A 13 1.28 -3.04 10.45
C MET A 13 2.05 -1.76 10.81
N PRO A 14 3.37 -1.70 10.60
CA PRO A 14 4.12 -0.45 10.64
C PRO A 14 3.48 0.62 9.75
N THR A 15 3.37 1.86 10.25
CA THR A 15 2.78 2.95 9.45
C THR A 15 3.56 3.22 8.18
N ILE A 16 4.87 2.97 8.16
CA ILE A 16 5.66 3.07 6.94
C ILE A 16 5.20 2.08 5.84
N ASP A 17 4.73 0.89 6.22
CA ASP A 17 4.20 -0.09 5.26
C ASP A 17 2.84 0.36 4.73
N TRP A 18 2.00 0.95 5.59
CA TRP A 18 0.77 1.59 5.15
C TRP A 18 1.03 2.71 4.14
N LEU A 19 2.08 3.52 4.32
CA LEU A 19 2.39 4.60 3.36
C LEU A 19 2.84 4.07 2.00
N LEU A 20 3.56 2.96 1.97
CA LEU A 20 3.89 2.27 0.71
C LEU A 20 2.63 1.73 0.04
N ILE A 21 1.71 1.13 0.81
CA ILE A 21 0.39 0.70 0.32
C ILE A 21 -0.41 1.91 -0.22
N ASP A 22 -0.49 3.02 0.51
CA ASP A 22 -1.23 4.22 0.09
C ASP A 22 -0.70 4.75 -1.24
N GLY A 23 0.62 4.89 -1.37
CA GLY A 23 1.26 5.32 -2.62
C GLY A 23 1.01 4.35 -3.78
N THR A 24 1.03 3.05 -3.51
CA THR A 24 0.71 2.01 -4.50
C THR A 24 -0.74 2.14 -4.98
N ILE A 25 -1.68 2.27 -4.06
CA ILE A 25 -3.11 2.40 -4.38
C ILE A 25 -3.43 3.73 -5.06
N ASP A 26 -2.73 4.81 -4.70
CA ASP A 26 -2.86 6.10 -5.38
C ASP A 26 -2.42 6.01 -6.85
N ASN A 27 -1.28 5.37 -7.11
CA ASN A 27 -0.80 5.13 -8.47
C ASN A 27 -1.79 4.27 -9.26
N VAL A 28 -2.32 3.20 -8.66
CA VAL A 28 -3.36 2.38 -9.30
C VAL A 28 -4.61 3.21 -9.64
N ALA A 29 -5.05 4.08 -8.75
CA ALA A 29 -6.17 4.98 -9.02
C ALA A 29 -5.86 5.93 -10.18
N ALA A 30 -4.65 6.49 -10.23
CA ALA A 30 -4.21 7.43 -11.25
C ALA A 30 -4.13 6.80 -12.65
N ILE A 31 -3.75 5.52 -12.77
CA ILE A 31 -3.71 4.82 -14.06
C ILE A 31 -5.07 4.24 -14.47
N SER A 32 -6.00 4.04 -13.53
CA SER A 32 -7.32 3.43 -13.78
C SER A 32 -8.44 4.46 -14.04
N MET A 33 -8.11 5.65 -14.57
CA MET A 33 -9.07 6.76 -14.71
C MET A 33 -10.28 6.44 -15.59
N ASP A 34 -10.18 5.46 -16.48
CA ASP A 34 -11.26 4.96 -17.33
C ASP A 34 -12.12 3.87 -16.65
N GLU A 35 -11.79 3.47 -15.43
CA GLU A 35 -12.53 2.53 -14.59
C GLU A 35 -13.08 3.21 -13.31
N PRO A 36 -14.18 3.99 -13.38
CA PRO A 36 -14.67 4.77 -12.24
C PRO A 36 -14.94 3.97 -10.96
N ALA A 37 -15.37 2.71 -11.11
CA ALA A 37 -15.59 1.81 -9.97
C ALA A 37 -14.29 1.46 -9.24
N ARG A 38 -13.20 1.24 -9.99
CA ARG A 38 -11.88 0.94 -9.44
C ARG A 38 -11.28 2.17 -8.76
N VAL A 39 -11.37 3.34 -9.39
CA VAL A 39 -10.95 4.62 -8.79
C VAL A 39 -11.66 4.85 -7.45
N LYS A 40 -12.99 4.74 -7.43
CA LYS A 40 -13.78 4.91 -6.21
C LYS A 40 -13.36 3.94 -5.10
N ARG A 41 -13.05 2.70 -5.47
CA ARG A 41 -12.58 1.68 -4.52
C ARG A 41 -11.19 1.99 -3.97
N CYS A 42 -10.27 2.46 -4.81
CA CYS A 42 -8.96 2.93 -4.37
C CYS A 42 -9.09 4.13 -3.41
N SER A 43 -9.93 5.11 -3.74
CA SER A 43 -10.21 6.24 -2.84
C SER A 43 -10.76 5.76 -1.49
N HIS A 44 -11.69 4.80 -1.48
CA HIS A 44 -12.22 4.22 -0.25
C HIS A 44 -11.11 3.60 0.62
N ILE A 45 -10.24 2.78 0.03
CA ILE A 45 -9.11 2.15 0.74
C ILE A 45 -8.22 3.20 1.38
N ARG A 46 -7.83 4.22 0.61
CA ARG A 46 -6.96 5.31 1.07
C ARG A 46 -7.61 6.11 2.20
N GLU A 47 -8.86 6.53 2.01
CA GLU A 47 -9.64 7.25 3.03
C GLU A 47 -9.69 6.47 4.35
N THR A 48 -9.99 5.17 4.29
CA THR A 48 -10.05 4.32 5.48
C THR A 48 -8.70 4.20 6.18
N GLY A 49 -7.60 4.07 5.45
CA GLY A 49 -6.30 4.02 6.12
C GLY A 49 -5.84 5.36 6.69
N TRP A 50 -6.14 6.48 6.02
CA TRP A 50 -5.89 7.81 6.58
C TRP A 50 -6.73 8.11 7.83
N GLN A 51 -7.92 7.53 7.97
CA GLN A 51 -8.71 7.63 9.21
C GLN A 51 -8.02 6.98 10.43
N ALA A 52 -7.09 6.03 10.22
CA ALA A 52 -6.28 5.46 11.29
C ALA A 52 -5.11 6.37 11.73
N HIS A 53 -4.95 7.54 11.09
CA HIS A 53 -3.87 8.49 11.32
C HIS A 53 -4.38 9.88 11.69
N PRO A 54 -5.13 10.03 12.81
CA PRO A 54 -5.60 11.34 13.26
C PRO A 54 -4.45 12.28 13.69
N ASP A 55 -3.26 11.74 13.86
CA ASP A 55 -2.03 12.46 14.19
C ASP A 55 -1.16 12.79 12.97
N TRP A 56 -1.69 12.66 11.74
CA TRP A 56 -1.01 13.14 10.54
C TRP A 56 -0.69 14.65 10.69
N PRO A 57 0.58 15.06 10.49
CA PRO A 57 0.98 16.44 10.71
C PRO A 57 0.30 17.45 9.79
N THR A 58 0.02 18.63 10.32
CA THR A 58 -0.53 19.77 9.54
C THR A 58 0.53 20.80 9.16
N ASP A 59 1.76 20.67 9.68
CA ASP A 59 2.89 21.54 9.40
C ASP A 59 4.11 20.74 8.92
N ILE A 60 4.99 21.43 8.18
CA ILE A 60 6.13 20.82 7.48
C ILE A 60 7.19 20.29 8.45
N GLU A 61 7.43 20.96 9.58
CA GLU A 61 8.45 20.54 10.55
C GLU A 61 8.10 19.19 11.19
N ALA A 62 6.81 18.97 11.49
CA ALA A 62 6.35 17.70 12.03
C ALA A 62 6.33 16.57 10.99
N LEU A 63 6.26 16.87 9.68
CA LEU A 63 6.36 15.85 8.62
C LEU A 63 7.73 15.18 8.57
N ASP A 64 8.82 15.90 8.83
CA ASP A 64 10.19 15.35 8.78
C ASP A 64 10.41 14.20 9.78
N ASN A 65 9.59 14.14 10.83
CA ASN A 65 9.68 13.12 11.88
C ASN A 65 8.50 12.14 11.87
N TRP A 66 7.63 12.23 10.85
CA TRP A 66 6.44 11.39 10.72
C TRP A 66 6.59 10.39 9.55
N PRO A 67 6.19 9.13 9.72
CA PRO A 67 5.72 8.52 10.96
C PRO A 67 6.90 8.22 11.90
N PRO A 68 6.72 8.27 13.24
CA PRO A 68 7.69 7.70 14.16
C PRO A 68 7.99 6.24 13.80
N ALA A 69 9.25 5.81 13.89
CA ALA A 69 9.70 4.51 13.38
C ALA A 69 8.92 3.30 13.95
N GLU A 70 8.44 3.41 15.19
CA GLU A 70 7.68 2.34 15.87
C GLU A 70 6.16 2.49 15.75
N LYS A 71 5.67 3.48 14.99
CA LYS A 71 4.24 3.72 14.84
C LYS A 71 3.59 2.57 14.08
N ILE A 72 2.53 2.02 14.66
CA ILE A 72 1.71 0.95 14.08
C ILE A 72 0.36 1.53 13.64
N SER A 73 -0.03 1.25 12.42
CA SER A 73 -1.37 1.45 11.88
C SER A 73 -2.25 0.25 12.20
N GLN A 74 -3.52 0.50 12.52
CA GLN A 74 -4.55 -0.53 12.58
C GLN A 74 -5.63 -0.18 11.56
N ILE A 75 -5.65 -0.92 10.45
CA ILE A 75 -6.53 -0.64 9.31
C ILE A 75 -7.58 -1.74 9.22
N GLU A 76 -8.85 -1.35 9.10
CA GLU A 76 -9.98 -2.26 8.94
C GLU A 76 -10.56 -2.11 7.53
N LEU A 77 -10.40 -3.14 6.70
CA LEU A 77 -10.89 -3.16 5.32
C LEU A 77 -11.60 -4.49 5.04
N SER A 78 -12.40 -4.53 3.97
CA SER A 78 -12.98 -5.80 3.53
C SER A 78 -11.90 -6.76 3.03
N GLY A 79 -12.15 -8.07 3.13
CA GLY A 79 -11.24 -9.07 2.55
C GLY A 79 -10.96 -8.78 1.07
N SER A 80 -11.98 -8.36 0.31
CA SER A 80 -11.79 -8.03 -1.10
C SER A 80 -10.83 -6.86 -1.31
N ASP A 81 -10.86 -5.83 -0.45
CA ASP A 81 -10.00 -4.65 -0.57
C ASP A 81 -8.55 -4.98 -0.22
N TRP A 82 -8.35 -5.86 0.77
CA TRP A 82 -7.02 -6.40 1.04
C TRP A 82 -6.44 -7.19 -0.13
N HIS A 83 -7.25 -7.99 -0.84
CA HIS A 83 -6.79 -8.67 -2.05
C HIS A 83 -6.42 -7.68 -3.16
N LEU A 84 -7.19 -6.60 -3.35
CA LEU A 84 -6.82 -5.55 -4.31
C LEU A 84 -5.46 -4.92 -3.96
N ILE A 85 -5.17 -4.71 -2.68
CA ILE A 85 -3.86 -4.22 -2.22
C ILE A 85 -2.75 -5.22 -2.56
N ILE A 86 -2.94 -6.51 -2.24
CA ILE A 86 -1.97 -7.56 -2.53
C ILE A 86 -1.66 -7.62 -4.02
N ASP A 87 -2.69 -7.64 -4.87
CA ASP A 87 -2.54 -7.66 -6.33
C ASP A 87 -1.78 -6.41 -6.82
N SER A 88 -2.13 -5.24 -6.28
CA SER A 88 -1.50 -3.97 -6.66
C SER A 88 -0.02 -3.90 -6.27
N LEU A 89 0.36 -4.46 -5.12
CA LEU A 89 1.75 -4.55 -4.68
C LEU A 89 2.58 -5.47 -5.58
N ALA A 90 2.00 -6.59 -6.03
CA ALA A 90 2.64 -7.50 -6.96
C ALA A 90 2.82 -6.88 -8.36
N ASP A 91 1.84 -6.11 -8.84
CA ASP A 91 1.93 -5.37 -10.09
C ASP A 91 3.06 -4.33 -10.04
N VAL A 92 3.15 -3.55 -8.97
CA VAL A 92 4.23 -2.56 -8.78
C VAL A 92 5.61 -3.22 -8.69
N GLU A 93 5.72 -4.36 -7.98
CA GLU A 93 6.96 -5.14 -7.93
C GLU A 93 7.42 -5.52 -9.35
N ALA A 94 6.50 -6.07 -10.16
CA ALA A 94 6.79 -6.48 -11.52
C ALA A 94 7.22 -5.29 -12.41
N ASP A 95 6.52 -4.16 -12.31
CA ASP A 95 6.82 -2.95 -13.08
C ASP A 95 8.19 -2.37 -12.71
N LEU A 96 8.52 -2.28 -11.42
CA LEU A 96 9.82 -1.79 -10.94
C LEU A 96 10.97 -2.69 -11.41
N MET A 97 10.76 -4.02 -11.39
CA MET A 97 11.75 -4.99 -11.87
C MET A 97 11.95 -4.90 -13.38
N LEU A 98 10.90 -4.64 -14.16
CA LEU A 98 11.01 -4.43 -15.60
C LEU A 98 11.66 -3.08 -15.96
N ALA A 99 11.39 -2.05 -15.16
CA ALA A 99 11.95 -0.70 -15.38
C ALA A 99 13.43 -0.57 -14.98
N ALA A 100 13.94 -1.46 -14.13
CA ALA A 100 15.32 -1.45 -13.66
C ALA A 100 16.32 -1.94 -14.73
N ASP A 101 16.52 -1.14 -15.80
CA ASP A 101 17.51 -1.40 -16.84
C ASP A 101 18.93 -0.90 -16.46
N ALA A 102 19.94 -1.45 -17.12
CA ALA A 102 21.35 -1.05 -17.00
C ALA A 102 21.60 0.43 -17.32
N SER A 103 20.70 1.09 -18.06
CA SER A 103 20.77 2.54 -18.36
C SER A 103 20.41 3.45 -17.18
N MET A 104 19.72 2.93 -16.16
CA MET A 104 19.35 3.67 -14.95
C MET A 104 20.59 3.91 -14.04
N PRO A 105 20.65 5.00 -13.27
CA PRO A 105 21.67 5.15 -12.22
C PRO A 105 21.64 3.99 -11.21
N ALA A 106 22.81 3.60 -10.69
CA ALA A 106 22.90 2.46 -9.76
C ALA A 106 22.09 2.67 -8.47
N GLU A 107 22.08 3.90 -7.94
CA GLU A 107 21.32 4.28 -6.75
C GLU A 107 19.80 4.14 -6.97
N GLU A 108 19.31 4.55 -8.14
CA GLU A 108 17.88 4.43 -8.48
C GLU A 108 17.46 2.98 -8.67
N ARG A 109 18.32 2.14 -9.27
CA ARG A 109 18.10 0.68 -9.33
C ARG A 109 18.06 0.03 -7.96
N GLU A 110 18.97 0.42 -7.07
CA GLU A 110 19.02 -0.11 -5.70
C GLU A 110 17.76 0.29 -4.93
N TYR A 111 17.31 1.54 -5.09
CA TYR A 111 16.06 2.01 -4.53
C TYR A 111 14.85 1.23 -5.07
N HIS A 112 14.76 1.01 -6.39
CA HIS A 112 13.70 0.20 -6.99
C HIS A 112 13.70 -1.23 -6.46
N ALA A 113 14.87 -1.86 -6.34
CA ALA A 113 14.99 -3.20 -5.78
C ALA A 113 14.55 -3.27 -4.32
N LEU A 114 14.86 -2.24 -3.52
CA LEU A 114 14.42 -2.15 -2.13
C LEU A 114 12.90 -2.02 -2.02
N ILE A 115 12.28 -1.15 -2.83
CA ILE A 115 10.82 -0.97 -2.83
C ILE A 115 10.14 -2.25 -3.27
N ALA A 116 10.60 -2.89 -4.35
CA ALA A 116 10.03 -4.15 -4.83
C ALA A 116 10.13 -5.27 -3.78
N ALA A 117 11.30 -5.43 -3.14
CA ALA A 117 11.46 -6.40 -2.06
C ALA A 117 10.50 -6.12 -0.89
N ARG A 118 10.34 -4.84 -0.51
CA ARG A 118 9.42 -4.46 0.57
C ARG A 118 7.96 -4.70 0.18
N SER A 119 7.56 -4.40 -1.05
CA SER A 119 6.23 -4.70 -1.57
C SER A 119 5.91 -6.20 -1.50
N GLN A 120 6.87 -7.04 -1.88
CA GLN A 120 6.75 -8.50 -1.80
C GLN A 120 6.56 -9.00 -0.36
N GLU A 121 7.37 -8.48 0.57
CA GLU A 121 7.25 -8.81 2.00
C GLU A 121 5.88 -8.42 2.57
N ILE A 122 5.39 -7.22 2.25
CA ILE A 122 4.08 -6.75 2.69
C ILE A 122 2.97 -7.62 2.10
N ALA A 123 3.01 -7.90 0.80
CA ALA A 123 2.01 -8.76 0.14
C ALA A 123 1.96 -10.15 0.78
N GLY A 124 3.12 -10.77 1.04
CA GLY A 124 3.22 -12.07 1.72
C GLY A 124 2.69 -12.03 3.15
N PHE A 125 2.97 -10.96 3.90
CA PHE A 125 2.41 -10.76 5.24
C PHE A 125 0.88 -10.63 5.21
N LEU A 126 0.34 -9.82 4.29
CA LEU A 126 -1.10 -9.62 4.16
C LEU A 126 -1.80 -10.93 3.80
N GLN A 127 -1.27 -11.69 2.84
CA GLN A 127 -1.83 -12.99 2.46
C GLN A 127 -1.91 -13.94 3.66
N GLN A 128 -0.83 -14.04 4.46
CA GLN A 128 -0.82 -14.86 5.67
C GLN A 128 -1.88 -14.43 6.70
N LYS A 129 -2.20 -13.13 6.78
CA LYS A 129 -3.25 -12.61 7.66
C LYS A 129 -4.65 -12.90 7.16
N LEU A 130 -4.87 -12.90 5.85
CA LEU A 130 -6.17 -13.21 5.26
C LEU A 130 -6.49 -14.71 5.32
N ASP A 131 -5.46 -15.57 5.33
CA ASP A 131 -5.60 -17.03 5.37
C ASP A 131 -5.82 -17.58 6.80
N SER A 132 -5.61 -16.77 7.84
CA SER A 132 -5.72 -17.16 9.27
C SER A 132 -7.09 -16.90 9.88
#